data_AF-L0K8U5-F1
#
_entry.id   AF-L0K8U5-F1
#
_cell.length_a   1.000
_cell.length_b   1.000
_cell.length_c   1.000
_cell.angle_alpha   90.00
_cell.angle_beta   90.00
_cell.angle_gamma   90.00
#
_symmetry.space_group_name_H-M   'P 1'
#
loop_
_entity.id
_entity.type
_entity.pdbx_description
1 polymer ?
#
loop_
_entity_poly.entity_id
_entity_poly.type
_entity_poly.pdbx_seq_one_letter_code
_entity_poly.pdbx_strand_id
1 'polypeptide(L)'
;MLKTISDILYSSLENLFVNQSRILEYTEETNITEWNLGHHLANEIKKYLFWLDNDVEVIKTNLENKRPDIIFHKRTCYSLDYLVIEIKRNEESGKSDIEKIEDFWMGNRLDYRYGAYINIDDNGDYNGCVFDQNGNKKDINREENNYVSPFCKMRLINEQASDLYNKVDEVCEVENRNKGWRAKNRVERIEGLWRELLEIDD
;
A
#
# COMPACT_ATOMS: atom_id res chain seq x y z
N MET A 1 -8.82 7.71 5.30
CA MET A 1 -7.95 6.85 4.49
C MET A 1 -6.50 6.88 4.89
N LEU A 2 -5.83 8.04 4.94
CA LEU A 2 -4.42 8.10 5.36
C LEU A 2 -4.15 7.40 6.70
N LYS A 3 -5.01 7.63 7.71
CA LYS A 3 -4.96 6.90 8.99
C LYS A 3 -5.07 5.38 8.80
N THR A 4 -6.11 4.92 8.11
CA THR A 4 -6.35 3.49 7.80
C THR A 4 -5.15 2.85 7.08
N ILE A 5 -4.62 3.48 6.03
CA ILE A 5 -3.47 2.96 5.30
C ILE A 5 -2.23 2.94 6.19
N SER A 6 -2.00 3.99 6.98
CA SER A 6 -0.88 4.03 7.92
C SER A 6 -1.00 2.91 8.97
N ASP A 7 -2.19 2.70 9.55
CA ASP A 7 -2.45 1.60 10.50
C ASP A 7 -2.22 0.21 9.86
N ILE A 8 -2.54 0.04 8.58
CA ILE A 8 -2.24 -1.19 7.83
C ILE A 8 -0.76 -1.39 7.61
N LEU A 9 -0.04 -0.36 7.17
CA LEU A 9 1.40 -0.46 6.94
C LEU A 9 2.13 -0.75 8.25
N TYR A 10 1.76 -0.06 9.33
CA TYR A 10 2.18 -0.37 10.68
C TYR A 10 1.93 -1.84 11.03
N SER A 11 0.69 -2.31 10.90
CA SER A 11 0.32 -3.69 11.25
C SER A 11 1.03 -4.73 10.38
N SER A 12 1.29 -4.40 9.12
CA SER A 12 2.03 -5.27 8.19
C SER A 12 3.51 -5.38 8.57
N LEU A 13 4.14 -4.29 9.01
CA LEU A 13 5.51 -4.27 9.53
C LEU A 13 5.61 -5.06 10.83
N GLU A 14 4.68 -4.85 11.77
CA GLU A 14 4.62 -5.62 13.01
C GLU A 14 4.49 -7.12 12.73
N ASN A 15 3.56 -7.50 11.85
CA ASN A 15 3.39 -8.90 11.47
C ASN A 15 4.62 -9.47 10.76
N LEU A 16 5.27 -8.69 9.89
CA LEU A 16 6.48 -9.12 9.21
C LEU A 16 7.58 -9.46 10.22
N PHE A 17 7.89 -8.55 11.15
CA PHE A 17 8.98 -8.76 12.10
C PHE A 17 8.67 -9.83 13.14
N VAL A 18 7.42 -9.98 13.56
CA VAL A 18 7.00 -11.07 14.45
C VAL A 18 7.14 -12.44 13.76
N ASN A 19 6.72 -12.56 12.50
CA ASN A 19 6.70 -13.85 11.80
C ASN A 19 8.02 -14.18 11.10
N GLN A 20 8.85 -13.18 10.81
CA GLN A 20 10.12 -13.32 10.08
C GLN A 20 11.22 -12.50 10.77
N SER A 21 11.52 -12.82 12.02
CA SER A 21 12.45 -12.07 12.88
C SER A 21 13.88 -11.90 12.33
N ARG A 22 14.27 -12.74 11.37
CA ARG A 22 15.60 -12.73 10.74
C ARG A 22 15.61 -12.11 9.34
N ILE A 23 14.51 -11.48 8.91
CA ILE A 23 14.36 -10.94 7.54
C ILE A 23 15.40 -9.86 7.19
N LEU A 24 15.98 -9.21 8.19
CA LEU A 24 17.00 -8.19 8.04
C LEU A 24 18.44 -8.75 8.09
N GLU A 25 18.61 -10.03 8.43
CA GLU A 25 19.92 -10.67 8.51
C GLU A 25 20.44 -11.07 7.13
N TYR A 26 21.65 -10.63 6.80
CA TYR A 26 22.34 -11.03 5.58
C TYR A 26 23.08 -12.35 5.79
N THR A 27 23.12 -13.17 4.75
CA THR A 27 24.06 -14.31 4.68
C THR A 27 25.09 -14.04 3.60
N GLU A 28 26.30 -14.56 3.76
CA GLU A 28 27.38 -14.42 2.76
C GLU A 28 27.00 -15.00 1.38
N GLU A 29 26.01 -15.90 1.36
CA GLU A 29 25.55 -16.64 0.17
C GLU A 29 24.32 -16.00 -0.51
N THR A 30 23.69 -14.99 0.11
CA THR A 30 22.46 -14.38 -0.41
C THR A 30 22.55 -12.85 -0.37
N ASN A 31 22.52 -12.22 -1.54
CA ASN A 31 22.38 -10.78 -1.66
C ASN A 31 20.91 -10.38 -1.43
N ILE A 32 20.45 -10.45 -0.18
CA ILE A 32 19.09 -10.05 0.23
C ILE A 32 19.03 -8.52 0.21
N THR A 33 18.64 -7.94 -0.92
CA THR A 33 18.49 -6.48 -1.05
C THR A 33 17.14 -6.01 -0.48
N GLU A 34 16.89 -4.69 -0.53
CA GLU A 34 15.57 -4.08 -0.29
C GLU A 34 14.43 -4.79 -1.07
N TRP A 35 14.75 -5.50 -2.15
CA TRP A 35 13.80 -6.24 -2.97
C TRP A 35 13.15 -7.39 -2.22
N ASN A 36 13.94 -8.14 -1.43
CA ASN A 36 13.40 -9.24 -0.64
C ASN A 36 12.47 -8.70 0.45
N LEU A 37 12.91 -7.63 1.13
CA LEU A 37 12.10 -6.93 2.11
C LEU A 37 10.78 -6.43 1.49
N GLY A 38 10.84 -5.80 0.32
CA GLY A 38 9.66 -5.36 -0.43
C GLY A 38 8.72 -6.51 -0.79
N HIS A 39 9.25 -7.66 -1.22
CA HIS A 39 8.45 -8.84 -1.51
C HIS A 39 7.70 -9.36 -0.26
N HIS A 40 8.40 -9.54 0.86
CA HIS A 40 7.80 -10.05 2.08
C HIS A 40 6.80 -9.05 2.70
N LEU A 41 7.12 -7.75 2.67
CA LEU A 41 6.20 -6.72 3.14
C LEU A 41 4.95 -6.62 2.26
N ALA A 42 5.07 -6.72 0.94
CA ALA A 42 3.92 -6.73 0.03
C ALA A 42 2.94 -7.87 0.37
N ASN A 43 3.45 -9.05 0.73
CA ASN A 43 2.61 -10.18 1.14
C ASN A 43 1.84 -9.91 2.44
N GLU A 44 2.43 -9.20 3.40
CA GLU A 44 1.74 -8.79 4.63
C GLU A 44 0.66 -7.74 4.35
N ILE A 45 0.97 -6.70 3.57
CA ILE A 45 0.01 -5.65 3.20
C ILE A 45 -1.16 -6.22 2.39
N LYS A 46 -0.89 -7.21 1.53
CA LYS A 46 -1.91 -7.87 0.69
C LYS A 46 -3.02 -8.55 1.49
N LYS A 47 -2.79 -8.91 2.75
CA LYS A 47 -3.83 -9.43 3.66
C LYS A 47 -4.93 -8.41 3.92
N TYR A 48 -4.58 -7.12 3.95
CA TYR A 48 -5.51 -6.01 4.17
C TYR A 48 -6.06 -5.43 2.87
N LEU A 49 -5.23 -5.37 1.82
CA LEU A 49 -5.58 -4.93 0.46
C LEU A 49 -5.94 -6.11 -0.46
N PHE A 50 -6.70 -7.07 0.06
CA PHE A 50 -7.02 -8.32 -0.67
C PHE A 50 -7.80 -8.09 -1.98
N TRP A 51 -8.47 -6.94 -2.10
CA TRP A 51 -9.29 -6.54 -3.24
C TRP A 51 -8.51 -5.86 -4.39
N LEU A 52 -7.22 -5.57 -4.19
CA LEU A 52 -6.30 -5.00 -5.19
C LEU A 52 -5.25 -6.02 -5.63
N ASP A 53 -4.78 -5.97 -6.87
CA ASP A 53 -3.53 -6.62 -7.27
C ASP A 53 -2.32 -5.93 -6.60
N ASN A 54 -1.22 -6.66 -6.43
CA ASN A 54 0.06 -6.07 -6.04
C ASN A 54 1.16 -6.51 -7.02
N ASP A 55 2.04 -5.58 -7.38
CA ASP A 55 3.25 -5.87 -8.12
C ASP A 55 4.44 -5.28 -7.34
N VAL A 56 5.54 -6.02 -7.31
CA VAL A 56 6.79 -5.62 -6.67
C VAL A 56 7.78 -5.33 -7.79
N GLU A 57 8.50 -4.21 -7.68
CA GLU A 57 9.56 -3.86 -8.62
C GLU A 57 9.12 -3.80 -10.11
N VAL A 58 7.93 -3.29 -10.38
CA VAL A 58 7.41 -3.21 -11.74
C VAL A 58 7.99 -2.02 -12.51
N ILE A 59 8.56 -2.30 -13.69
CA ILE A 59 9.10 -1.26 -14.57
C ILE A 59 7.94 -0.53 -15.28
N LYS A 60 7.88 0.79 -15.11
CA LYS A 60 6.96 1.66 -15.85
C LYS A 60 7.69 2.26 -17.06
N THR A 61 7.54 1.62 -18.22
CA THR A 61 8.24 2.01 -19.47
C THR A 61 7.87 3.42 -19.93
N ASN A 62 6.67 3.88 -19.61
CA ASN A 62 6.20 5.25 -19.85
C ASN A 62 6.83 6.30 -18.90
N LEU A 63 7.66 5.88 -17.96
CA LEU A 63 8.40 6.74 -17.02
C LEU A 63 9.89 6.42 -17.05
N GLU A 64 10.48 6.29 -18.24
CA GLU A 64 11.93 6.07 -18.41
C GLU A 64 12.46 4.84 -17.65
N ASN A 65 11.63 3.79 -17.58
CA ASN A 65 11.91 2.55 -16.87
C ASN A 65 12.14 2.73 -15.35
N LYS A 66 11.57 3.79 -14.76
CA LYS A 66 11.47 3.90 -13.29
C LYS A 66 10.66 2.74 -12.73
N ARG A 67 10.93 2.45 -11.46
CA ARG A 67 10.41 1.29 -10.76
C ARG A 67 10.17 1.63 -9.29
N PRO A 68 8.92 1.59 -8.80
CA PRO A 68 8.66 1.65 -7.37
C PRO A 68 8.93 0.29 -6.74
N ASP A 69 9.15 0.25 -5.42
CA ASP A 69 9.34 -1.02 -4.72
C ASP A 69 8.06 -1.84 -4.68
N ILE A 70 6.92 -1.24 -4.30
CA ILE A 70 5.62 -1.92 -4.27
C ILE A 70 4.53 -1.01 -4.85
N ILE A 71 3.63 -1.59 -5.64
CA ILE A 71 2.35 -0.97 -5.98
C ILE A 71 1.18 -1.87 -5.60
N PHE A 72 0.08 -1.25 -5.19
CA PHE A 72 -1.24 -1.86 -5.11
C PHE A 72 -2.15 -1.16 -6.10
N HIS A 73 -2.73 -1.93 -7.00
CA HIS A 73 -3.58 -1.42 -8.07
C HIS A 73 -4.64 -2.43 -8.48
N LYS A 74 -5.56 -2.06 -9.37
CA LYS A 74 -6.39 -3.04 -10.07
C LYS A 74 -6.02 -3.03 -11.54
N ARG A 75 -5.55 -4.17 -12.07
CA ARG A 75 -5.19 -4.26 -13.50
C ARG A 75 -6.35 -3.77 -14.35
N THR A 76 -6.04 -2.93 -15.34
CA THR A 76 -7.02 -2.32 -16.27
C THR A 76 -8.03 -1.34 -15.65
N CYS A 77 -7.82 -0.91 -14.40
CA CYS A 77 -8.63 0.12 -13.76
C CYS A 77 -7.74 1.19 -13.08
N TYR A 78 -7.48 2.27 -13.80
CA TYR A 78 -6.62 3.39 -13.40
C TYR A 78 -7.16 4.17 -12.20
N SER A 79 -8.48 4.24 -12.00
CA SER A 79 -9.06 4.85 -10.79
C SER A 79 -8.71 4.07 -9.52
N LEU A 80 -8.22 2.84 -9.67
CA LEU A 80 -7.72 1.99 -8.62
C LEU A 80 -6.20 1.81 -8.68
N ASP A 81 -5.44 2.68 -9.37
CA ASP A 81 -4.02 2.89 -9.10
C ASP A 81 -3.90 3.51 -7.70
N TYR A 82 -3.79 2.66 -6.69
CA TYR A 82 -4.24 3.01 -5.34
C TYR A 82 -3.11 3.50 -4.44
N LEU A 83 -2.09 2.66 -4.26
CA LEU A 83 -0.99 2.91 -3.34
C LEU A 83 0.34 2.55 -4.00
N VAL A 84 1.31 3.45 -3.89
CA VAL A 84 2.71 3.19 -4.22
C VAL A 84 3.56 3.33 -2.97
N ILE A 85 4.54 2.44 -2.80
CA ILE A 85 5.39 2.38 -1.61
C ILE A 85 6.85 2.35 -2.05
N GLU A 86 7.66 3.21 -1.46
CA GLU A 86 9.11 3.13 -1.50
C GLU A 86 9.62 2.71 -0.11
N ILE A 87 10.54 1.76 -0.09
CA ILE A 87 11.18 1.22 1.10
C ILE A 87 12.67 1.56 1.02
N LYS A 88 13.21 1.99 2.15
CA LYS A 88 14.63 2.32 2.30
C LYS A 88 15.16 1.68 3.57
N ARG A 89 16.44 1.31 3.54
CA ARG A 89 17.14 0.75 4.70
C ARG A 89 18.21 1.70 5.21
N ASN A 90 18.16 2.03 6.50
CA ASN A 90 19.11 2.93 7.18
C ASN A 90 19.32 4.28 6.48
N GLU A 91 18.28 4.85 5.87
CA GLU A 91 18.41 6.16 5.20
C GLU A 91 18.28 7.32 6.19
N GLU A 92 19.10 8.36 6.02
CA GLU A 92 19.09 9.54 6.90
C GLU A 92 17.91 10.50 6.59
N SER A 93 17.40 10.51 5.35
CA SER A 93 16.29 11.38 4.94
C SER A 93 15.48 10.81 3.78
N GLY A 94 14.18 10.60 4.00
CA GLY A 94 13.25 10.16 2.95
C GLY A 94 12.72 11.25 2.01
N LYS A 95 13.21 12.48 2.12
CA LYS A 95 12.62 13.63 1.40
C LYS A 95 12.70 13.44 -0.11
N SER A 96 13.85 12.98 -0.62
CA SER A 96 14.03 12.78 -2.06
C SER A 96 13.10 11.70 -2.61
N ASP A 97 12.88 10.62 -1.85
CA ASP A 97 12.01 9.52 -2.29
C ASP A 97 10.53 9.88 -2.22
N ILE A 98 10.12 10.66 -1.23
CA ILE A 98 8.78 11.25 -1.19
C ILE A 98 8.54 12.14 -2.42
N GLU A 99 9.50 13.03 -2.75
CA GLU A 99 9.40 13.89 -3.95
C GLU A 99 9.33 13.05 -5.24
N LYS A 100 10.13 11.98 -5.35
CA LYS A 100 10.04 11.04 -6.48
C LYS A 100 8.66 10.39 -6.58
N ILE A 101 8.06 10.00 -5.46
CA ILE A 101 6.73 9.41 -5.45
C ILE A 101 5.68 10.42 -5.92
N GLU A 102 5.70 11.62 -5.35
CA GLU A 102 4.78 12.71 -5.69
C GLU A 102 4.90 13.06 -7.19
N ASP A 103 6.11 13.20 -7.71
CA ASP A 103 6.37 13.63 -9.10
C ASP A 103 6.07 12.54 -10.14
N PHE A 104 6.53 11.30 -9.90
CA PHE A 104 6.49 10.24 -10.92
C PHE A 104 5.24 9.36 -10.83
N TRP A 105 4.82 8.99 -9.63
CA TRP A 105 3.75 8.01 -9.43
C TRP A 105 2.39 8.67 -9.21
N MET A 106 2.35 9.72 -8.38
CA MET A 106 1.10 10.43 -8.06
C MET A 106 0.79 11.57 -9.04
N GLY A 107 1.78 11.95 -9.85
CA GLY A 107 1.61 12.95 -10.90
C GLY A 107 0.67 12.51 -12.03
N ASN A 108 0.38 13.46 -12.93
CA ASN A 108 -0.66 13.38 -13.97
C ASN A 108 -0.62 12.14 -14.90
N ARG A 109 0.49 11.40 -14.95
CA ARG A 109 0.63 10.23 -15.85
C ARG A 109 0.08 8.94 -15.28
N LEU A 110 0.24 8.72 -13.97
CA LEU A 110 -0.19 7.48 -13.31
C LEU A 110 -1.26 7.72 -12.24
N ASP A 111 -1.38 8.96 -11.73
CA ASP A 111 -2.46 9.40 -10.83
C ASP A 111 -2.68 8.47 -9.62
N TYR A 112 -1.59 7.87 -9.08
CA TYR A 112 -1.71 7.05 -7.88
C TYR A 112 -2.31 7.89 -6.74
N ARG A 113 -3.30 7.32 -6.05
CA ARG A 113 -4.07 8.07 -5.05
C ARG A 113 -3.29 8.33 -3.76
N TYR A 114 -2.46 7.38 -3.37
CA TYR A 114 -1.67 7.42 -2.14
C TYR A 114 -0.21 7.03 -2.42
N GLY A 115 0.68 7.71 -1.72
CA GLY A 115 2.10 7.36 -1.64
C GLY A 115 2.46 6.96 -0.22
N ALA A 116 3.46 6.10 -0.07
CA ALA A 116 4.06 5.78 1.21
C ALA A 116 5.58 5.68 1.09
N TYR A 117 6.25 6.18 2.12
CA TYR A 117 7.68 6.02 2.32
C TYR A 117 7.91 5.32 3.65
N ILE A 118 8.75 4.28 3.65
CA ILE A 118 9.08 3.49 4.85
C ILE A 118 10.60 3.35 4.93
N ASN A 119 11.18 3.82 6.01
CA ASN A 119 12.58 3.60 6.35
C ASN A 119 12.67 2.60 7.49
N ILE A 120 13.45 1.55 7.29
CA ILE A 120 13.64 0.47 8.26
C ILE A 120 15.12 0.41 8.63
N ASP A 121 15.41 0.36 9.93
CA ASP A 121 16.78 0.22 10.41
C ASP A 121 17.18 -1.25 10.58
N ASP A 122 18.46 -1.49 10.86
CA ASP A 122 18.98 -2.85 11.07
C ASP A 122 18.45 -3.55 12.33
N ASN A 123 17.84 -2.81 13.27
CA ASN A 123 17.25 -3.35 14.49
C ASN A 123 15.78 -3.73 14.32
N GLY A 124 15.18 -3.43 13.16
CA GLY A 124 13.75 -3.61 12.91
C GLY A 124 12.89 -2.48 13.45
N ASP A 125 13.50 -1.37 13.87
CA ASP A 125 12.79 -0.11 14.08
C ASP A 125 12.51 0.54 12.72
N TYR A 126 11.44 1.32 12.66
CA TYR A 126 11.03 1.95 11.42
C TYR A 126 10.34 3.28 11.65
N ASN A 127 10.44 4.14 10.65
CA ASN A 127 9.67 5.36 10.53
C ASN A 127 9.21 5.51 9.09
N GLY A 128 8.14 6.27 8.89
CA GLY A 128 7.61 6.48 7.56
C GLY A 128 6.40 7.38 7.59
N CYS A 129 5.84 7.62 6.42
CA CYS A 129 4.56 8.30 6.30
C CYS A 129 3.78 7.81 5.09
N VAL A 130 2.47 7.94 5.18
CA VAL A 130 1.54 7.85 4.05
C VAL A 130 1.05 9.24 3.71
N PHE A 131 0.89 9.54 2.44
CA PHE A 131 0.44 10.84 1.97
C PHE A 131 -0.52 10.74 0.77
N ASP A 132 -1.34 11.78 0.60
CA ASP A 132 -2.30 11.90 -0.49
C ASP A 132 -1.88 12.98 -1.50
N GLN A 133 -2.64 13.09 -2.60
CA GLN A 133 -2.39 14.08 -3.66
C GLN A 133 -2.54 15.54 -3.21
N ASN A 134 -3.11 15.80 -2.03
CA ASN A 134 -3.23 17.14 -1.47
C ASN A 134 -2.08 17.49 -0.53
N GLY A 135 -1.09 16.60 -0.38
CA GLY A 135 0.05 16.77 0.51
C GLY A 135 -0.28 16.50 1.99
N ASN A 136 -1.46 15.98 2.31
CA ASN A 136 -1.76 15.55 3.67
C ASN A 136 -0.92 14.32 4.00
N LYS A 137 -0.37 14.24 5.22
CA LYS A 137 0.50 13.14 5.65
C LYS A 137 0.03 12.52 6.96
N LYS A 138 0.32 11.24 7.14
CA LYS A 138 0.16 10.52 8.40
C LYS A 138 1.36 9.62 8.63
N ASP A 139 1.99 9.76 9.79
CA ASP A 139 3.17 8.99 10.13
C ASP A 139 2.83 7.52 10.34
N ILE A 140 3.82 6.66 10.11
CA ILE A 140 3.80 5.23 10.36
C ILE A 140 4.77 4.97 11.52
N ASN A 141 4.25 4.76 12.72
CA ASN A 141 5.04 4.49 13.92
C ASN A 141 4.20 3.80 15.02
N ARG A 142 4.89 3.22 16.01
CA ARG A 142 4.26 2.50 17.13
C ARG A 142 3.40 3.38 18.05
N GLU A 143 3.63 4.69 18.08
CA GLU A 143 2.99 5.60 19.03
C GLU A 143 1.63 6.11 18.55
N GLU A 144 1.48 6.32 17.24
CA GLU A 144 0.30 6.92 16.63
C GLU A 144 -0.62 5.92 15.92
N ASN A 145 -0.13 4.72 15.63
CA ASN A 145 -0.87 3.72 14.87
C ASN A 145 -1.57 2.67 15.72
N ASN A 146 -2.76 2.30 15.26
CA ASN A 146 -3.52 1.22 15.87
C ASN A 146 -3.18 -0.07 15.14
N TYR A 147 -3.00 -1.16 15.89
CA TYR A 147 -2.82 -2.47 15.29
C TYR A 147 -4.16 -2.96 14.72
N VAL A 148 -4.16 -3.33 13.46
CA VAL A 148 -5.28 -3.91 12.74
C VAL A 148 -5.00 -5.38 12.51
N SER A 149 -5.87 -6.25 13.01
CA SER A 149 -5.72 -7.69 12.83
C SER A 149 -5.85 -8.06 11.34
N PRO A 150 -4.93 -8.86 10.77
CA PRO A 150 -5.11 -9.38 9.42
C PRO A 150 -6.22 -10.45 9.36
N PHE A 151 -6.73 -10.89 10.51
CA PHE A 151 -7.74 -11.92 10.67
C PHE A 151 -9.12 -11.38 11.06
N CYS A 152 -9.51 -10.19 10.59
CA CYS A 152 -10.93 -9.79 10.61
C CYS A 152 -11.74 -10.99 10.09
N LYS A 153 -12.57 -11.59 10.94
CA LYS A 153 -12.99 -13.00 10.86
C LYS A 153 -13.22 -13.50 9.43
N MET A 154 -12.61 -14.64 9.08
CA MET A 154 -12.81 -15.39 7.82
C MET A 154 -14.28 -15.57 7.40
N ARG A 155 -15.22 -15.43 8.35
CA ARG A 155 -16.67 -15.51 8.13
C ARG A 155 -17.34 -14.17 7.76
N LEU A 156 -16.85 -13.03 8.26
CA LEU A 156 -17.29 -11.68 7.84
C LEU A 156 -16.70 -11.31 6.47
N ILE A 157 -15.48 -11.79 6.20
CA ILE A 157 -14.83 -11.67 4.89
C ILE A 157 -15.72 -12.25 3.78
N ASN A 158 -16.37 -13.40 3.94
CA ASN A 158 -17.06 -13.99 2.79
C ASN A 158 -18.27 -13.18 2.28
N GLU A 159 -19.08 -12.57 3.15
CA GLU A 159 -20.25 -11.80 2.73
C GLU A 159 -19.88 -10.35 2.40
N GLN A 160 -19.16 -9.67 3.29
CA GLN A 160 -18.81 -8.25 3.08
C GLN A 160 -17.64 -8.05 2.10
N ALA A 161 -16.70 -9.01 1.96
CA ALA A 161 -15.73 -8.93 0.88
C ALA A 161 -16.38 -9.17 -0.48
N SER A 162 -17.45 -9.98 -0.56
CA SER A 162 -18.19 -10.12 -1.83
C SER A 162 -18.78 -8.78 -2.27
N ASP A 163 -19.34 -8.00 -1.35
CA ASP A 163 -19.83 -6.65 -1.64
C ASP A 163 -18.69 -5.72 -2.06
N LEU A 164 -17.54 -5.81 -1.41
CA LEU A 164 -16.35 -5.03 -1.78
C LEU A 164 -15.86 -5.37 -3.20
N TYR A 165 -15.77 -6.66 -3.54
CA TYR A 165 -15.40 -7.13 -4.87
C TYR A 165 -16.40 -6.67 -5.94
N ASN A 166 -17.71 -6.81 -5.68
CA ASN A 166 -18.75 -6.32 -6.58
C ASN A 166 -18.61 -4.81 -6.84
N LYS A 167 -18.27 -4.03 -5.80
CA LYS A 167 -18.05 -2.59 -5.94
C LYS A 167 -16.78 -2.26 -6.72
N VAL A 168 -15.70 -3.01 -6.52
CA VAL A 168 -14.47 -2.90 -7.33
C VAL A 168 -14.78 -3.16 -8.80
N ASP A 169 -15.52 -4.23 -9.10
CA ASP A 169 -15.88 -4.57 -10.48
C ASP A 169 -16.78 -3.51 -11.11
N GLU A 170 -17.76 -2.98 -10.37
CA GLU A 170 -18.58 -1.85 -10.81
C GLU A 170 -17.76 -0.60 -11.16
N VAL A 171 -16.68 -0.31 -10.41
CA VAL A 171 -15.76 0.79 -10.72
C VAL A 171 -15.02 0.53 -12.03
N CYS A 172 -14.45 -0.66 -12.17
CA CYS A 172 -13.72 -1.07 -13.37
C CYS A 172 -14.61 -0.99 -14.62
N GLU A 173 -15.86 -1.47 -14.53
CA GLU A 173 -16.81 -1.40 -15.64
C GLU A 173 -17.15 0.04 -16.04
N VAL A 174 -17.35 0.92 -15.07
CA VAL A 174 -17.71 2.32 -15.34
C VAL A 174 -16.55 3.09 -15.95
N GLU A 175 -15.33 2.85 -15.48
CA GLU A 175 -14.14 3.48 -16.05
C GLU A 175 -13.98 3.11 -17.52
N ASN A 176 -14.07 1.81 -17.83
CA ASN A 176 -13.99 1.28 -19.18
C ASN A 176 -15.05 1.88 -20.12
N ARG A 177 -16.22 2.29 -19.58
CA ARG A 177 -17.30 2.91 -20.36
C ARG A 177 -17.21 4.45 -20.48
N ASN A 178 -16.67 5.18 -19.50
CA ASN A 178 -16.99 6.61 -19.32
C ASN A 178 -15.83 7.60 -19.04
N LYS A 179 -14.55 7.27 -19.32
CA LYS A 179 -13.43 8.22 -19.21
C LYS A 179 -13.29 8.90 -17.81
N GLY A 180 -13.16 8.09 -16.76
CA GLY A 180 -12.48 8.48 -15.50
C GLY A 180 -13.30 9.20 -14.42
N TRP A 181 -13.94 10.35 -14.67
CA TRP A 181 -14.48 11.19 -13.57
C TRP A 181 -15.57 10.51 -12.72
N ARG A 182 -16.45 9.71 -13.33
CA ARG A 182 -17.50 8.96 -12.61
C ARG A 182 -16.96 7.83 -11.73
N ALA A 183 -15.71 7.41 -11.93
CA ALA A 183 -15.11 6.35 -11.16
C ALA A 183 -14.57 6.87 -9.81
N LYS A 184 -14.04 8.10 -9.71
CA LYS A 184 -13.52 8.66 -8.43
C LYS A 184 -14.53 8.60 -7.27
N ASN A 185 -15.77 9.07 -7.46
CA ASN A 185 -16.82 9.00 -6.42
C ASN A 185 -17.21 7.57 -6.01
N ARG A 186 -16.90 6.57 -6.84
CA ARG A 186 -17.18 5.16 -6.54
C ARG A 186 -16.03 4.52 -5.76
N VAL A 187 -14.80 4.96 -5.97
CA VAL A 187 -13.65 4.55 -5.15
C VAL A 187 -13.85 4.97 -3.69
N GLU A 188 -14.38 6.17 -3.44
CA GLU A 188 -14.71 6.62 -2.07
C GLU A 188 -15.69 5.69 -1.35
N ARG A 189 -16.60 5.03 -2.08
CA ARG A 189 -17.52 4.04 -1.51
C ARG A 189 -16.81 2.73 -1.16
N ILE A 190 -15.89 2.28 -2.00
CA ILE A 190 -15.02 1.12 -1.70
C ILE A 190 -14.24 1.39 -0.42
N GLU A 191 -13.69 2.59 -0.28
CA GLU A 191 -12.96 3.01 0.92
C GLU A 191 -13.80 3.17 2.18
N GLY A 192 -15.09 3.52 2.03
CA GLY A 192 -16.05 3.51 3.14
C GLY A 192 -16.27 2.09 3.65
N LEU A 193 -16.67 1.18 2.75
CA LEU A 193 -16.89 -0.23 3.06
C LEU A 193 -15.64 -0.89 3.64
N TRP A 194 -14.47 -0.57 3.08
CA TRP A 194 -13.21 -1.13 3.55
C TRP A 194 -12.83 -0.63 4.94
N ARG A 195 -13.09 0.64 5.28
CA ARG A 195 -12.90 1.13 6.66
C ARG A 195 -13.83 0.42 7.63
N GLU A 196 -15.11 0.31 7.29
CA GLU A 196 -16.08 -0.42 8.10
C GLU A 196 -15.63 -1.86 8.36
N LEU A 197 -15.08 -2.53 7.35
CA LEU A 197 -14.53 -3.88 7.48
C LEU A 197 -13.38 -3.99 8.51
N LEU A 198 -12.52 -2.99 8.57
CA LEU A 198 -11.35 -2.98 9.47
C LEU A 198 -11.68 -2.50 10.89
N GLU A 199 -12.76 -1.74 11.06
CA GLU A 199 -13.24 -1.22 12.35
C GLU A 199 -14.16 -2.21 13.11
N ILE A 200 -14.58 -3.33 12.49
CA ILE A 200 -15.47 -4.34 13.12
C ILE A 200 -14.80 -5.10 14.29
N ASP A 201 -13.52 -4.85 14.58
CA ASP A 201 -12.72 -5.61 15.55
C ASP A 201 -12.46 -4.89 16.90
N ASP A 202 -13.18 -3.82 17.26
CA ASP A 202 -13.19 -3.26 18.63
C ASP A 202 -14.41 -3.68 19.48
#